data_AF-A0A3E1EX52-F1
#
_entry.id   AF-A0A3E1EX52-F1
#
_cell.length_a   1.000
_cell.length_b   1.000
_cell.length_c   1.000
_cell.angle_alpha   90.00
_cell.angle_beta   90.00
_cell.angle_gamma   90.00
#
_symmetry.space_group_name_H-M   'P 1'
#
loop_
_entity.id
_entity.type
_entity.pdbx_description
1 polymer ?
#
loop_
_entity_poly.entity_id
_entity_poly.type
_entity_poly.pdbx_seq_one_letter_code
_entity_poly.pdbx_strand_id
1 'polypeptide(L)'
;MAFFFSCTNEKATDGKTNENENKSASEVTTVDSLPDAKWNGEYMKIDSAEKKENKRKSRGSEFYSMGSVKLSIGDKAHDITVFERKKNGLTFTTESIQAFITSAYNENIKIRFNKQKIVTEHRVKYTADPTEQANQSFSMTINMGDQEKDQEYRMEKGTAEILDFSPRTGVLHVMFEGTFTDKDGNKQKGKGAIKMNFEGAVMTAG
;
A
#
# COMPACT_ATOMS: atom_id res chain seq x y z
N MET A 1 -33.43 -24.18 -34.91
CA MET A 1 -34.89 -23.95 -34.82
C MET A 1 -35.50 -25.23 -34.29
N ALA A 2 -35.94 -25.22 -33.02
CA ALA A 2 -36.61 -26.35 -32.38
C ALA A 2 -37.60 -25.77 -31.38
N PHE A 3 -38.89 -25.94 -31.63
CA PHE A 3 -39.96 -25.55 -30.72
C PHE A 3 -40.16 -26.67 -29.70
N PHE A 4 -40.00 -26.37 -28.41
CA PHE A 4 -40.49 -27.24 -27.35
C PHE A 4 -41.90 -26.80 -26.95
N PHE A 5 -42.83 -27.73 -27.09
CA PHE A 5 -44.25 -27.54 -26.84
C PHE A 5 -44.52 -27.51 -25.33
N SER A 6 -45.40 -26.59 -24.91
CA SER A 6 -46.13 -26.71 -23.65
C SER A 6 -47.40 -27.51 -23.91
N CYS A 7 -47.65 -28.56 -23.12
CA CYS A 7 -48.98 -29.10 -22.89
C CYS A 7 -49.07 -29.65 -21.45
N THR A 8 -49.90 -28.99 -20.66
CA THR A 8 -50.38 -29.37 -19.34
C THR A 8 -50.99 -30.78 -19.30
N ASN A 9 -50.89 -31.44 -18.14
CA ASN A 9 -51.87 -32.46 -17.76
C ASN A 9 -52.14 -32.41 -16.24
N GLU A 10 -53.41 -32.45 -15.84
CA GLU A 10 -53.87 -32.22 -14.46
C GLU A 10 -54.05 -33.52 -13.67
N LYS A 11 -53.83 -33.43 -12.34
CA LYS A 11 -54.57 -34.03 -11.20
C LYS A 11 -53.64 -33.99 -9.96
N ALA A 12 -53.94 -33.22 -8.90
CA ALA A 12 -54.91 -33.50 -7.82
C ALA A 12 -54.62 -34.84 -7.10
N THR A 13 -54.44 -34.97 -5.79
CA THR A 13 -54.44 -34.03 -4.62
C THR A 13 -53.62 -34.71 -3.48
N ASP A 14 -53.29 -34.20 -2.29
CA ASP A 14 -53.69 -33.04 -1.46
C ASP A 14 -52.53 -32.65 -0.49
N GLY A 15 -52.74 -31.78 0.52
CA GLY A 15 -52.00 -31.86 1.79
C GLY A 15 -51.37 -30.59 2.41
N LYS A 16 -52.22 -29.69 2.96
CA LYS A 16 -51.92 -28.74 4.08
C LYS A 16 -50.89 -27.60 3.90
N THR A 17 -51.43 -26.44 3.52
CA THR A 17 -51.46 -25.17 4.30
C THR A 17 -50.32 -24.82 5.27
N ASN A 18 -49.55 -23.79 4.92
CA ASN A 18 -49.44 -22.47 5.59
C ASN A 18 -48.58 -21.59 4.67
N GLU A 19 -49.07 -20.47 4.13
CA GLU A 19 -49.00 -19.13 4.75
C GLU A 19 -47.61 -18.83 5.35
N ASN A 20 -46.86 -17.81 4.92
CA ASN A 20 -47.36 -16.48 4.54
C ASN A 20 -46.53 -15.74 3.46
N GLU A 21 -47.12 -14.66 2.96
CA GLU A 21 -46.67 -13.68 1.98
C GLU A 21 -45.27 -13.09 2.28
N ASN A 22 -44.35 -13.01 1.31
CA ASN A 22 -44.30 -12.09 0.17
C ASN A 22 -44.02 -10.61 0.57
N LYS A 23 -42.74 -10.18 0.53
CA LYS A 23 -42.29 -8.99 -0.22
C LYS A 23 -40.79 -8.71 -0.12
N SER A 24 -40.25 -8.35 -1.27
CA SER A 24 -38.91 -7.83 -1.55
C SER A 24 -38.44 -6.72 -0.60
N ALA A 25 -37.20 -6.84 -0.10
CA ALA A 25 -36.43 -5.71 0.41
C ALA A 25 -34.92 -5.95 0.21
N SER A 26 -34.34 -5.09 -0.63
CA SER A 26 -32.92 -4.68 -0.67
C SER A 26 -31.80 -5.73 -0.79
N GLU A 27 -30.97 -5.51 -1.81
CA GLU A 27 -29.60 -6.02 -1.89
C GLU A 27 -28.82 -5.67 -0.60
N VAL A 28 -28.21 -6.67 0.04
CA VAL A 28 -27.16 -6.46 1.04
C VAL A 28 -25.88 -7.08 0.50
N THR A 29 -25.23 -6.34 -0.41
CA THR A 29 -23.93 -6.69 -0.97
C THR A 29 -22.82 -6.38 0.04
N THR A 30 -22.73 -7.17 1.11
CA THR A 30 -21.58 -7.17 2.03
C THR A 30 -20.59 -8.26 1.62
N VAL A 31 -19.97 -8.07 0.45
CA VAL A 31 -18.85 -8.90 -0.02
C VAL A 31 -17.56 -8.30 0.53
N ASP A 32 -17.32 -8.50 1.82
CA ASP A 32 -16.04 -8.17 2.47
C ASP A 32 -15.02 -9.28 2.18
N SER A 33 -14.69 -9.44 0.89
CA SER A 33 -13.82 -10.50 0.40
C SER A 33 -12.48 -9.93 -0.01
N LEU A 34 -11.45 -10.26 0.78
CA LEU A 34 -10.06 -10.10 0.40
C LEU A 34 -9.80 -10.76 -0.98
N PRO A 35 -8.94 -10.19 -1.82
CA PRO A 35 -8.74 -10.69 -3.18
C PRO A 35 -8.04 -12.06 -3.17
N ASP A 36 -8.45 -12.94 -4.08
CA ASP A 36 -7.89 -14.30 -4.20
C ASP A 36 -6.38 -14.28 -4.39
N ALA A 37 -5.67 -15.06 -3.56
CA ALA A 37 -4.22 -15.18 -3.58
C ALA A 37 -3.80 -16.64 -3.79
N LYS A 38 -2.81 -16.86 -4.66
CA LYS A 38 -2.23 -18.16 -4.95
C LYS A 38 -0.83 -18.27 -4.38
N TRP A 39 -0.56 -19.40 -3.75
CA TRP A 39 0.77 -19.78 -3.26
C TRP A 39 1.71 -20.06 -4.43
N ASN A 40 2.90 -19.44 -4.44
CA ASN A 40 3.90 -19.62 -5.50
C ASN A 40 5.12 -20.47 -5.08
N GLY A 41 5.14 -21.01 -3.85
CA GLY A 41 6.28 -21.72 -3.27
C GLY A 41 7.05 -20.93 -2.21
N GLU A 42 6.88 -19.60 -2.15
CA GLU A 42 7.63 -18.70 -1.25
C GLU A 42 6.71 -17.70 -0.54
N TYR A 43 5.67 -17.19 -1.22
CA TYR A 43 4.68 -16.27 -0.67
C TYR A 43 3.31 -16.36 -1.35
N MET A 44 2.31 -15.73 -0.73
CA MET A 44 0.96 -15.56 -1.28
C MET A 44 0.96 -14.41 -2.29
N LYS A 45 0.65 -14.70 -3.56
CA LYS A 45 0.55 -13.70 -4.62
C LYS A 45 -0.91 -13.50 -5.02
N ILE A 46 -1.39 -12.27 -4.94
CA ILE A 46 -2.75 -11.89 -5.36
C ILE A 46 -2.86 -12.05 -6.88
N ASP A 47 -3.92 -12.72 -7.34
CA ASP A 47 -4.15 -13.01 -8.75
C ASP A 47 -4.87 -11.83 -9.42
N SER A 48 -4.10 -10.97 -10.11
CA SER A 48 -4.68 -9.90 -10.94
C SER A 48 -5.15 -10.44 -12.28
N ALA A 49 -6.42 -10.19 -12.61
CA ALA A 49 -7.02 -10.55 -13.89
C ALA A 49 -6.26 -9.91 -15.07
N GLU A 50 -6.13 -10.68 -16.15
CA GLU A 50 -5.49 -10.32 -17.43
C GLU A 50 -4.02 -9.86 -17.37
N LYS A 51 -3.10 -10.84 -17.34
CA LYS A 51 -1.70 -10.61 -17.75
C LYS A 51 -1.61 -10.21 -19.22
N LYS A 52 -1.43 -8.92 -19.51
CA LYS A 52 -0.83 -8.49 -20.78
C LYS A 52 0.65 -8.94 -20.83
N GLU A 53 0.98 -9.87 -21.73
CA GLU A 53 2.38 -10.28 -21.97
C GLU A 53 3.19 -9.13 -22.63
N ASN A 54 3.74 -8.23 -21.83
CA ASN A 54 4.77 -7.30 -22.30
C ASN A 54 6.12 -8.02 -22.41
N LYS A 55 6.32 -8.76 -23.51
CA LYS A 55 7.64 -9.25 -23.91
C LYS A 55 8.53 -8.08 -24.38
N ARG A 56 9.52 -7.69 -23.57
CA ARG A 56 10.74 -7.07 -24.10
C ARG A 56 11.97 -7.39 -23.25
N LYS A 57 13.02 -7.88 -23.90
CA LYS A 57 14.37 -8.05 -23.32
C LYS A 57 15.14 -6.74 -23.50
N SER A 58 15.82 -6.28 -22.45
CA SER A 58 17.19 -5.74 -22.52
C SER A 58 17.82 -5.69 -21.13
N ARG A 59 19.16 -5.69 -21.04
CA ARG A 59 19.92 -5.55 -19.79
C ARG A 59 20.46 -4.13 -19.66
N GLY A 60 20.42 -3.56 -18.46
CA GLY A 60 21.07 -2.30 -18.11
C GLY A 60 20.13 -1.36 -17.35
N SER A 61 20.32 -1.28 -16.02
CA SER A 61 19.74 -0.27 -15.09
C SER A 61 18.36 0.27 -15.49
N GLU A 62 17.32 -0.46 -15.09
CA GLU A 62 15.92 -0.08 -15.28
C GLU A 62 15.55 1.11 -14.35
N PHE A 63 15.73 2.35 -14.80
CA PHE A 63 15.28 3.55 -14.09
C PHE A 63 13.88 3.98 -14.55
N TYR A 64 12.96 4.24 -13.60
CA TYR A 64 11.56 4.57 -13.91
C TYR A 64 11.04 5.71 -13.02
N SER A 65 10.11 6.50 -13.55
CA SER A 65 9.32 7.43 -12.72
C SER A 65 8.19 6.66 -12.06
N MET A 66 8.36 6.34 -10.78
CA MET A 66 7.38 5.67 -9.93
C MET A 66 6.49 6.64 -9.15
N GLY A 67 6.65 7.96 -9.38
CA GLY A 67 6.01 9.01 -8.61
C GLY A 67 6.99 10.15 -8.29
N SER A 68 6.84 10.75 -7.11
CA SER A 68 7.78 11.75 -6.59
C SER A 68 7.90 11.70 -5.07
N VAL A 69 9.09 12.03 -4.57
CA VAL A 69 9.31 12.33 -3.15
C VAL A 69 9.88 13.73 -3.03
N LYS A 70 9.15 14.61 -2.33
CA LYS A 70 9.60 15.97 -2.01
C LYS A 70 9.90 16.05 -0.54
N LEU A 71 11.12 16.45 -0.20
CA LEU A 71 11.61 16.56 1.18
C LEU A 71 12.26 17.93 1.38
N SER A 72 12.09 18.49 2.56
CA SER A 72 12.91 19.58 3.07
C SER A 72 13.35 19.26 4.49
N ILE A 73 14.64 19.37 4.79
CA ILE A 73 15.22 19.22 6.13
C ILE A 73 16.24 20.35 6.32
N GLY A 74 16.02 21.18 7.35
CA GLY A 74 16.74 22.44 7.51
C GLY A 74 16.58 23.31 6.25
N ASP A 75 17.68 23.87 5.77
CA ASP A 75 17.73 24.68 4.55
C ASP A 75 17.86 23.84 3.26
N LYS A 76 17.92 22.51 3.37
CA LYS A 76 18.02 21.61 2.21
C LYS A 76 16.64 21.25 1.68
N ALA A 77 16.51 21.20 0.37
CA ALA A 77 15.34 20.72 -0.34
C ALA A 77 15.74 19.67 -1.38
N HIS A 78 15.03 18.55 -1.42
CA HIS A 78 15.26 17.41 -2.30
C HIS A 78 13.96 17.06 -3.03
N ASP A 79 14.02 16.86 -4.34
CA ASP A 79 12.90 16.43 -5.19
C ASP A 79 13.34 15.21 -6.01
N ILE A 80 12.96 14.02 -5.54
CA ILE A 80 13.32 12.74 -6.15
C ILE A 80 12.20 12.31 -7.08
N THR A 81 12.51 12.18 -8.37
CA THR A 81 11.55 11.81 -9.43
C THR A 81 11.98 10.60 -10.26
N VAL A 82 13.23 10.13 -10.08
CA VAL A 82 13.83 9.01 -10.81
C VAL A 82 14.28 7.94 -9.82
N PHE A 83 13.80 6.71 -10.02
CA PHE A 83 13.93 5.62 -9.04
C PHE A 83 14.53 4.36 -9.67
N GLU A 84 15.25 3.58 -8.88
CA GLU A 84 15.76 2.27 -9.29
C GLU A 84 14.67 1.19 -9.22
N ARG A 85 14.31 0.59 -10.35
CA ARG A 85 13.34 -0.49 -10.39
C ARG A 85 13.82 -1.70 -9.57
N LYS A 86 12.87 -2.41 -8.95
CA LYS A 86 13.09 -3.58 -8.06
C LYS A 86 13.76 -3.32 -6.71
N LYS A 87 14.39 -2.16 -6.47
CA LYS A 87 14.81 -1.74 -5.11
C LYS A 87 13.69 -1.06 -4.32
N ASN A 88 12.74 -0.44 -5.03
CA ASN A 88 11.55 0.17 -4.44
C ASN A 88 10.50 -0.91 -4.12
N GLY A 89 9.98 -0.95 -2.90
CA GLY A 89 9.03 -1.97 -2.45
C GLY A 89 8.08 -1.49 -1.36
N LEU A 90 6.85 -2.00 -1.40
CA LEU A 90 5.78 -1.73 -0.44
C LEU A 90 5.36 -3.05 0.21
N THR A 91 5.59 -3.21 1.50
CA THR A 91 5.17 -4.37 2.29
C THR A 91 4.12 -3.96 3.30
N PHE A 92 3.14 -4.82 3.57
CA PHE A 92 2.10 -4.52 4.56
C PHE A 92 1.59 -5.77 5.27
N THR A 93 1.04 -5.56 6.46
CA THR A 93 0.26 -6.52 7.23
C THR A 93 -1.09 -5.89 7.58
N THR A 94 -1.94 -6.57 8.35
CA THR A 94 -3.14 -5.98 8.96
C THR A 94 -2.80 -4.85 9.95
N GLU A 95 -1.56 -4.79 10.45
CA GLU A 95 -1.12 -3.89 11.51
C GLU A 95 0.00 -2.91 11.11
N SER A 96 0.58 -3.06 9.92
CA SER A 96 1.69 -2.20 9.47
C SER A 96 1.72 -1.97 7.97
N ILE A 97 2.25 -0.81 7.56
CA ILE A 97 2.63 -0.51 6.17
C ILE A 97 4.09 -0.06 6.21
N GLN A 98 4.92 -0.62 5.35
CA GLN A 98 6.33 -0.25 5.25
C GLN A 98 6.71 -0.05 3.79
N ALA A 99 7.30 1.10 3.49
CA ALA A 99 7.81 1.42 2.16
C ALA A 99 9.32 1.61 2.20
N PHE A 100 9.99 0.95 1.26
CA PHE A 100 11.39 1.15 0.92
C PHE A 100 11.46 1.86 -0.42
N ILE A 101 12.14 2.99 -0.46
CA ILE A 101 12.25 3.85 -1.64
C ILE A 101 13.73 4.07 -1.91
N THR A 102 14.19 3.80 -3.13
CA THR A 102 15.58 4.01 -3.55
C THR A 102 15.61 4.81 -4.85
N SER A 103 16.27 5.97 -4.82
CA SER A 103 16.45 6.81 -6.00
C SER A 103 17.50 6.25 -6.97
N ALA A 104 17.55 6.81 -8.17
CA ALA A 104 18.63 6.56 -9.14
C ALA A 104 20.03 7.01 -8.66
N TYR A 105 20.10 7.80 -7.58
CA TYR A 105 21.32 8.38 -7.03
C TYR A 105 21.72 7.74 -5.69
N ASN A 106 21.20 6.53 -5.40
CA ASN A 106 21.39 5.79 -4.14
C ASN A 106 20.87 6.49 -2.87
N GLU A 107 20.00 7.49 -3.00
CA GLU A 107 19.26 8.03 -1.85
C GLU A 107 18.22 6.99 -1.42
N ASN A 108 18.15 6.69 -0.12
CA ASN A 108 17.27 5.65 0.42
C ASN A 108 16.33 6.22 1.47
N ILE A 109 15.05 5.91 1.37
CA ILE A 109 14.02 6.31 2.32
C ILE A 109 13.28 5.06 2.79
N LYS A 110 13.35 4.79 4.09
CA LYS A 110 12.53 3.78 4.77
C LYS A 110 11.49 4.52 5.60
N ILE A 111 10.22 4.23 5.38
CA ILE A 111 9.12 4.68 6.24
C ILE A 111 8.27 3.48 6.64
N ARG A 112 7.93 3.39 7.93
CA ARG A 112 7.07 2.34 8.49
C ARG A 112 5.97 3.01 9.31
N PHE A 113 4.74 2.54 9.13
CA PHE A 113 3.57 2.90 9.91
C PHE A 113 3.08 1.67 10.66
N ASN A 114 2.74 1.83 11.93
CA ASN A 114 2.17 0.78 12.77
C ASN A 114 0.79 1.26 13.26
N LYS A 115 -0.28 0.55 12.89
CA LYS A 115 -1.64 0.75 13.37
C LYS A 115 -2.47 -0.52 13.18
N GLN A 116 -3.20 -0.95 14.20
CA GLN A 116 -4.21 -2.00 14.01
C GLN A 116 -5.22 -1.64 12.91
N LYS A 117 -5.54 -2.60 12.03
CA LYS A 117 -6.42 -2.43 10.86
C LYS A 117 -5.95 -1.35 9.87
N ILE A 118 -4.64 -1.17 9.72
CA ILE A 118 -4.11 -0.08 8.88
C ILE A 118 -4.58 -0.14 7.41
N VAL A 119 -4.81 -1.33 6.86
CA VAL A 119 -5.23 -1.49 5.45
C VAL A 119 -6.55 -0.78 5.17
N THR A 120 -7.54 -0.94 6.05
CA THR A 120 -8.88 -0.34 5.92
C THR A 120 -8.97 1.05 6.56
N GLU A 121 -8.19 1.32 7.60
CA GLU A 121 -8.24 2.53 8.42
C GLU A 121 -6.89 3.28 8.43
N HIS A 122 -6.31 3.55 7.24
CA HIS A 122 -5.01 4.23 7.09
C HIS A 122 -5.08 5.76 7.27
N ARG A 123 -6.25 6.38 7.07
CA ARG A 123 -6.41 7.85 7.02
C ARG A 123 -6.52 8.46 8.42
N VAL A 124 -5.42 8.38 9.18
CA VAL A 124 -5.28 9.00 10.50
C VAL A 124 -3.94 9.73 10.61
N LYS A 125 -3.83 10.58 11.64
CA LYS A 125 -2.57 11.24 12.00
C LYS A 125 -1.75 10.32 12.91
N TYR A 126 -0.58 9.91 12.42
CA TYR A 126 0.39 9.07 13.11
C TYR A 126 1.40 9.94 13.86
N THR A 127 1.87 9.48 15.02
CA THR A 127 2.93 10.15 15.79
C THR A 127 4.27 9.46 15.55
N ALA A 128 5.36 10.21 15.47
CA ALA A 128 6.68 9.62 15.31
C ALA A 128 7.06 8.78 16.54
N ASP A 129 7.37 7.51 16.33
CA ASP A 129 7.93 6.60 17.33
C ASP A 129 9.17 5.91 16.74
N PRO A 130 10.39 6.37 17.08
CA PRO A 130 11.62 5.74 16.64
C PRO A 130 11.79 4.29 17.12
N THR A 131 11.04 3.83 18.13
CA THR A 131 11.12 2.47 18.68
C THR A 131 10.27 1.46 17.90
N GLU A 132 9.36 1.93 17.05
CA GLU A 132 8.39 1.11 16.29
C GLU A 132 7.44 0.26 17.18
N GLN A 133 7.21 0.63 18.45
CA GLN A 133 6.41 -0.15 19.41
C GLN A 133 4.99 0.39 19.62
N ALA A 134 4.78 1.70 19.48
CA ALA A 134 3.47 2.31 19.73
C ALA A 134 2.47 2.01 18.61
N ASN A 135 1.20 1.80 18.97
CA ASN A 135 0.09 1.79 18.02
C ASN A 135 -0.19 3.22 17.49
N GLN A 136 -0.68 3.35 16.26
CA GLN A 136 -0.87 4.63 15.56
C GLN A 136 0.41 5.48 15.48
N SER A 137 1.53 4.82 15.18
CA SER A 137 2.85 5.45 15.09
C SER A 137 3.51 5.31 13.72
N PHE A 138 4.57 6.06 13.49
CA PHE A 138 5.44 5.86 12.34
C PHE A 138 6.92 6.04 12.69
N SER A 139 7.80 5.34 11.98
CA SER A 139 9.24 5.58 11.97
C SER A 139 9.68 5.97 10.56
N MET A 140 10.75 6.77 10.47
CA MET A 140 11.30 7.19 9.18
C MET A 140 12.82 7.40 9.28
N THR A 141 13.54 6.80 8.33
CA THR A 141 14.98 6.99 8.12
C THR A 141 15.20 7.39 6.66
N ILE A 142 16.04 8.39 6.44
CA ILE A 142 16.34 8.98 5.14
C ILE A 142 17.86 9.07 5.02
N ASN A 143 18.45 8.37 4.07
CA ASN A 143 19.87 8.41 3.75
C ASN A 143 20.04 9.15 2.43
N MET A 144 20.75 10.29 2.46
CA MET A 144 20.96 11.17 1.31
C MET A 144 22.43 11.55 1.21
N GLY A 145 22.97 11.61 -0.01
CA GLY A 145 24.33 12.03 -0.26
C GLY A 145 24.91 11.38 -1.51
N ASP A 146 25.94 12.02 -2.08
CA ASP A 146 26.87 11.35 -2.98
C ASP A 146 27.76 10.39 -2.17
N GLN A 147 28.40 9.43 -2.85
CA GLN A 147 29.12 8.26 -2.27
C GLN A 147 30.23 8.57 -1.25
N GLU A 148 30.61 9.84 -1.05
CA GLU A 148 31.60 10.29 -0.06
C GLU A 148 30.99 11.02 1.15
N LYS A 149 29.70 11.36 1.12
CA LYS A 149 29.02 12.22 2.11
C LYS A 149 27.61 11.75 2.47
N ASP A 150 27.48 10.47 2.79
CA ASP A 150 26.23 9.92 3.35
C ASP A 150 25.79 10.71 4.59
N GLN A 151 24.58 11.26 4.50
CA GLN A 151 23.84 11.92 5.57
C GLN A 151 22.61 11.07 5.89
N GLU A 152 22.68 10.35 7.00
CA GLU A 152 21.52 9.70 7.60
C GLU A 152 20.74 10.71 8.44
N TYR A 153 19.44 10.74 8.23
CA TYR A 153 18.46 11.53 8.96
C TYR A 153 17.37 10.61 9.50
N ARG A 154 17.19 10.57 10.83
CA ARG A 154 16.14 9.80 11.49
C ARG A 154 15.08 10.73 12.08
N MET A 155 13.80 10.48 11.79
CA MET A 155 12.69 11.20 12.41
C MET A 155 12.65 10.88 13.91
N GLU A 156 12.84 11.88 14.77
CA GLU A 156 12.76 11.74 16.23
C GLU A 156 11.36 12.03 16.76
N LYS A 157 10.76 13.12 16.27
CA LYS A 157 9.47 13.66 16.71
C LYS A 157 8.78 14.28 15.52
N GLY A 158 7.49 14.09 15.37
CA GLY A 158 6.76 14.58 14.21
C GLY A 158 5.44 13.86 14.04
N THR A 159 4.77 14.17 12.95
CA THR A 159 3.50 13.57 12.59
C THR A 159 3.44 13.29 11.09
N ALA A 160 2.79 12.19 10.73
CA ALA A 160 2.58 11.80 9.34
C ALA A 160 1.11 11.43 9.12
N GLU A 161 0.65 11.54 7.88
CA GLU A 161 -0.71 11.19 7.47
C GLU A 161 -0.66 10.44 6.14
N ILE A 162 -1.32 9.28 6.09
CA ILE A 162 -1.50 8.53 4.84
C ILE A 162 -2.77 9.05 4.18
N LEU A 163 -2.60 9.90 3.17
CA LEU A 163 -3.70 10.50 2.40
C LEU A 163 -4.35 9.48 1.45
N ASP A 164 -3.56 8.57 0.90
CA ASP A 164 -4.06 7.51 0.04
C ASP A 164 -3.18 6.26 0.14
N PHE A 165 -3.82 5.09 0.23
CA PHE A 165 -3.16 3.80 0.23
C PHE A 165 -4.02 2.75 -0.46
N SER A 166 -3.43 2.04 -1.42
CA SER A 166 -4.11 0.97 -2.15
C SER A 166 -3.13 -0.19 -2.37
N PRO A 167 -3.27 -1.31 -1.64
CA PRO A 167 -2.51 -2.53 -1.88
C PRO A 167 -2.65 -3.03 -3.32
N ARG A 168 -3.87 -2.95 -3.87
CA ARG A 168 -4.20 -3.46 -5.21
C ARG A 168 -3.45 -2.74 -6.33
N THR A 169 -3.24 -1.43 -6.19
CA THR A 169 -2.59 -0.59 -7.21
C THR A 169 -1.20 -0.12 -6.80
N GLY A 170 -0.65 -0.64 -5.69
CA GLY A 170 0.66 -0.24 -5.18
C GLY A 170 0.78 1.24 -4.80
N VAL A 171 -0.32 1.95 -4.58
CA VAL A 171 -0.29 3.41 -4.32
C VAL A 171 -0.04 3.68 -2.85
N LEU A 172 0.88 4.61 -2.58
CA LEU A 172 1.08 5.22 -1.27
C LEU A 172 1.28 6.73 -1.44
N HIS A 173 0.42 7.51 -0.79
CA HIS A 173 0.52 8.97 -0.70
C HIS A 173 0.55 9.38 0.77
N VAL A 174 1.66 9.97 1.19
CA VAL A 174 1.96 10.35 2.57
C VAL A 174 2.40 11.80 2.60
N MET A 175 1.95 12.55 3.61
CA MET A 175 2.61 13.77 4.06
C MET A 175 3.20 13.58 5.45
N PHE A 176 4.29 14.27 5.75
CA PHE A 176 4.93 14.24 7.06
C PHE A 176 5.59 15.58 7.40
N GLU A 177 5.67 15.87 8.71
CA GLU A 177 6.39 17.01 9.28
C GLU A 177 7.00 16.62 10.63
N GLY A 178 8.13 17.20 10.99
CA GLY A 178 8.77 16.90 12.27
C GLY A 178 10.19 17.43 12.43
N THR A 179 10.92 16.76 13.31
CA THR A 179 12.31 17.01 13.67
C THR A 179 13.10 15.74 13.36
N PHE A 180 14.06 15.88 12.47
CA PHE A 180 15.05 14.87 12.12
C PHE A 180 16.31 15.08 12.95
N THR A 181 16.96 13.99 13.32
CA THR A 181 18.31 14.01 13.92
C THR A 181 19.28 13.41 12.91
N ASP A 182 20.39 14.11 12.66
CA ASP A 182 21.48 13.59 11.82
C ASP A 182 22.43 12.67 12.61
N LYS A 183 23.36 12.03 11.89
CA LYS A 183 24.37 11.13 12.49
C LYS A 183 25.25 11.78 13.57
N ASP A 184 25.38 13.10 13.56
CA ASP A 184 26.19 13.88 14.50
C ASP A 184 25.34 14.36 15.71
N GLY A 185 24.04 14.03 15.73
CA GLY A 185 23.10 14.37 16.80
C GLY A 185 22.40 15.74 16.64
N ASN A 186 22.64 16.47 15.54
CA ASN A 186 22.01 17.78 15.34
C ASN A 186 20.56 17.62 14.90
N LYS A 187 19.70 18.49 15.42
CA LYS A 187 18.25 18.42 15.22
C LYS A 187 17.79 19.47 14.23
N GLN A 188 17.18 19.02 13.14
CA GLN A 188 16.76 19.85 12.02
C GLN A 188 15.25 19.65 11.80
N LYS A 189 14.49 20.74 11.69
CA LYS A 189 13.07 20.64 11.30
C LYS A 189 12.99 20.20 9.85
N GLY A 190 11.99 19.39 9.52
CA GLY A 190 11.74 18.98 8.14
C GLY A 190 10.30 18.60 7.88
N LYS A 191 9.96 18.52 6.60
CA LYS A 191 8.64 18.15 6.09
C LYS A 191 8.76 17.57 4.69
N GLY A 192 7.75 16.83 4.26
CA GLY A 192 7.74 16.31 2.91
C GLY A 192 6.46 15.59 2.53
N ALA A 193 6.44 15.15 1.28
CA ALA A 193 5.40 14.32 0.71
C ALA A 193 6.03 13.19 -0.12
N ILE A 194 5.57 11.96 0.10
CA ILE A 194 5.86 10.79 -0.73
C ILE A 194 4.59 10.50 -1.51
N LYS A 195 4.64 10.52 -2.84
CA LYS A 195 3.54 10.10 -3.70
C LYS A 195 4.06 9.09 -4.71
N MET A 196 3.87 7.81 -4.44
CA MET A 196 4.45 6.73 -5.24
C MET A 196 3.45 5.64 -5.61
N ASN A 197 3.75 4.98 -6.72
CA ASN A 197 3.10 3.78 -7.23
C ASN A 197 4.18 2.69 -7.36
N PHE A 198 4.12 1.70 -6.47
CA PHE A 198 5.05 0.58 -6.38
C PHE A 198 4.65 -0.53 -7.35
N GLU A 199 5.63 -1.17 -8.03
CA GLU A 199 5.35 -2.25 -9.00
C GLU A 199 4.63 -3.47 -8.38
N GLY A 200 4.69 -3.61 -7.06
CA GLY A 200 3.88 -4.55 -6.30
C GLY A 200 3.83 -4.16 -4.82
N ALA A 201 2.67 -4.36 -4.21
CA ALA A 201 2.52 -4.39 -2.75
C ALA A 201 2.51 -5.86 -2.30
N VAL A 202 3.33 -6.22 -1.32
CA VAL A 202 3.44 -7.59 -0.80
C VAL A 202 2.83 -7.66 0.58
N MET A 203 1.81 -8.51 0.75
CA MET A 203 1.33 -8.86 2.07
C MET A 203 2.29 -9.87 2.71
N THR A 204 2.83 -9.55 3.88
CA THR A 204 3.66 -10.48 4.66
C THR A 204 2.84 -11.10 5.78
N ALA A 205 3.21 -12.31 6.22
CA ALA A 205 2.74 -12.79 7.52
C ALA A 205 3.32 -11.88 8.61
N GLY A 206 2.46 -11.39 9.50
CA GLY A 206 2.82 -10.64 10.70
C GLY A 206 2.77 -11.53 11.92
#